data_AF-A0A4R6WMU1-F1
#
_entry.id   AF-A0A4R6WMU1-F1
#
_cell.length_a   1.000
_cell.length_b   1.000
_cell.length_c   1.000
_cell.angle_alpha   90.00
_cell.angle_beta   90.00
_cell.angle_gamma   90.00
#
_symmetry.space_group_name_H-M   'P 1'
#
loop_
_entity.id
_entity.type
_entity.pdbx_description
1 polymer ?
#
loop_
_entity_poly.entity_id
_entity_poly.type
_entity_poly.pdbx_seq_one_letter_code
_entity_poly.pdbx_strand_id
1 'polypeptide(L)'
;MLLNYALEKIKKKVDEDCIDGNVGTSERILSVVAGGLILGIGIKQLIKRPMTALTGVTLGGALVYRGITGHCSIKAGLDKMTKKEDEVTVIEHRYFVKQ
;
A
#
# COMPACT_ATOMS: atom_id res chain seq x y z
N MET A 1 11.61 -0.84 -16.65
CA MET A 1 11.81 0.61 -16.42
C MET A 1 10.50 1.40 -16.21
N LEU A 2 9.38 1.07 -16.88
CA LEU A 2 8.08 1.74 -16.65
C LEU A 2 7.39 1.38 -15.32
N LEU A 3 7.52 0.12 -14.88
CA LEU A 3 6.86 -0.40 -13.68
C LEU A 3 7.37 0.29 -12.40
N ASN A 4 8.69 0.46 -12.30
CA ASN A 4 9.33 1.08 -11.13
C ASN A 4 8.96 2.56 -11.02
N TYR A 5 8.87 3.27 -12.15
CA TYR A 5 8.41 4.65 -12.19
C TYR A 5 6.95 4.78 -11.73
N ALA A 6 6.08 3.86 -12.14
CA ALA A 6 4.69 3.83 -11.70
C ALA A 6 4.56 3.53 -10.20
N LEU A 7 5.34 2.56 -9.68
CA LEU A 7 5.37 2.21 -8.26
C LEU A 7 5.86 3.38 -7.39
N GLU A 8 6.94 4.04 -7.78
CA GLU A 8 7.48 5.23 -7.11
C GLU A 8 6.46 6.38 -7.09
N LYS A 9 5.73 6.56 -8.19
CA LYS A 9 4.69 7.60 -8.30
C LYS A 9 3.50 7.33 -7.38
N ILE A 10 3.07 6.06 -7.27
CA ILE A 10 2.01 5.63 -6.35
C ILE A 10 2.48 5.78 -4.91
N LYS A 11 3.73 5.37 -4.60
CA LYS A 11 4.34 5.51 -3.28
C LYS A 11 4.38 6.97 -2.84
N LYS A 12 4.83 7.88 -3.71
CA LYS A 12 4.91 9.31 -3.41
C LYS A 12 3.53 9.91 -3.10
N LYS A 13 2.50 9.60 -3.90
CA LYS A 13 1.13 10.07 -3.61
C LYS A 13 0.64 9.57 -2.26
N VAL A 14 0.78 8.26 -2.01
CA VAL A 14 0.38 7.64 -0.76
C VAL A 14 1.13 8.22 0.44
N ASP A 15 2.41 8.58 0.30
CA ASP A 15 3.20 9.22 1.36
C ASP A 15 2.68 10.64 1.67
N GLU A 16 2.40 11.42 0.62
CA GLU A 16 1.87 12.78 0.71
C GLU A 16 0.50 12.80 1.41
N ASP A 17 -0.40 11.88 1.04
CA ASP A 17 -1.71 11.68 1.67
C ASP A 17 -1.61 11.20 3.15
N CYS A 18 -0.51 10.52 3.53
CA CYS A 18 -0.26 10.05 4.90
C CYS A 18 0.42 11.10 5.80
N ILE A 19 1.21 12.01 5.25
CA ILE A 19 2.01 13.02 5.99
C ILE A 19 1.16 14.24 6.38
N ASP A 20 0.11 14.56 5.62
CA ASP A 20 -0.80 15.68 5.91
C ASP A 20 -1.69 15.45 7.17
N GLY A 21 -1.49 14.33 7.89
CA GLY A 21 -2.09 14.07 9.21
C GLY A 21 -3.60 13.80 9.20
N ASN A 22 -4.24 13.98 8.05
CA ASN A 22 -5.65 13.77 7.85
C ASN A 22 -5.83 13.06 6.51
N VAL A 23 -5.86 11.71 6.53
CA VAL A 23 -6.46 10.96 5.39
C VAL A 23 -7.78 11.66 5.11
N GLY A 24 -7.88 12.36 3.97
CA GLY A 24 -8.98 13.28 3.72
C GLY A 24 -10.29 12.53 3.86
N THR A 25 -11.36 13.19 4.32
CA THR A 25 -12.68 12.55 4.50
C THR A 25 -13.07 11.73 3.26
N SER A 26 -12.73 12.22 2.07
CA SER A 26 -12.92 11.54 0.78
C SER A 26 -12.12 10.24 0.62
N GLU A 27 -10.88 10.16 1.10
CA GLU A 27 -10.04 8.97 1.03
C GLU A 27 -10.46 7.92 2.06
N ARG A 28 -10.91 8.35 3.25
CA ARG A 28 -11.52 7.46 4.23
C ARG A 28 -12.78 6.83 3.67
N ILE A 29 -13.66 7.64 3.08
CA ILE A 29 -14.88 7.15 2.43
C ILE A 29 -14.53 6.20 1.29
N LEU A 30 -13.57 6.55 0.43
CA LEU A 30 -13.14 5.70 -0.68
C LEU A 30 -12.60 4.36 -0.17
N SER A 31 -11.79 4.36 0.90
CA SER A 31 -11.23 3.15 1.51
C SER A 31 -12.30 2.27 2.15
N VAL A 32 -13.28 2.86 2.85
CA VAL A 32 -14.41 2.12 3.45
C VAL A 32 -15.31 1.53 2.36
N VAL A 33 -15.63 2.29 1.32
CA VAL A 33 -16.49 1.83 0.22
C VAL A 33 -15.81 0.73 -0.58
N ALA A 34 -14.56 0.95 -1.03
CA ALA A 34 -13.81 -0.05 -1.77
C ALA A 34 -13.53 -1.29 -0.92
N GLY A 35 -13.11 -1.10 0.33
CA GLY A 35 -12.87 -2.18 1.28
C GLY A 35 -14.13 -3.00 1.56
N GLY A 36 -15.27 -2.33 1.76
CA GLY A 36 -16.57 -2.96 2.01
C GLY A 36 -17.07 -3.78 0.82
N LEU A 37 -16.89 -3.29 -0.41
CA LEU A 37 -17.19 -4.04 -1.62
C LEU A 37 -16.35 -5.31 -1.73
N ILE A 38 -15.02 -5.19 -1.54
CA ILE A 38 -14.10 -6.33 -1.60
C ILE A 38 -14.42 -7.35 -0.49
N LEU A 39 -14.70 -6.89 0.73
CA LEU A 39 -15.12 -7.74 1.84
C LEU A 39 -16.40 -8.49 1.53
N GLY A 40 -17.43 -7.79 1.03
CA GLY A 40 -18.72 -8.39 0.69
C GLY A 40 -18.61 -9.46 -0.40
N ILE A 41 -17.81 -9.18 -1.45
CA ILE A 41 -17.51 -10.16 -2.50
C ILE A 41 -16.73 -11.35 -1.92
N GLY A 42 -15.72 -11.09 -1.08
CA GLY A 42 -14.92 -12.14 -0.42
C GLY A 42 -15.76 -13.07 0.45
N ILE A 43 -16.65 -12.52 1.28
CA ILE A 43 -17.59 -13.31 2.11
C ILE A 43 -18.52 -14.15 1.24
N LYS A 44 -19.02 -13.58 0.13
CA LYS A 44 -19.88 -14.32 -0.81
C LYS A 44 -19.12 -15.44 -1.53
N GLN A 45 -17.83 -15.25 -1.79
CA GLN A 45 -16.98 -16.24 -2.45
C GLN A 45 -16.46 -17.32 -1.49
N LEU A 46 -16.55 -17.13 -0.17
CA LEU A 46 -15.99 -18.02 0.86
C LEU A 46 -16.50 -19.46 0.73
N ILE A 47 -17.76 -19.62 0.34
CA ILE A 47 -18.40 -20.92 0.12
C ILE A 47 -17.95 -21.57 -1.20
N LYS A 48 -17.62 -20.77 -2.22
CA LYS A 48 -17.28 -21.28 -3.56
C LYS A 48 -15.78 -21.50 -3.76
N ARG A 49 -14.95 -20.60 -3.24
CA ARG A 49 -13.49 -20.60 -3.38
C ARG A 49 -12.84 -20.02 -2.11
N PRO A 50 -12.68 -20.82 -1.05
CA PRO A 50 -12.24 -20.34 0.26
C PRO A 50 -10.82 -19.72 0.24
N MET A 51 -9.90 -20.25 -0.57
CA MET A 51 -8.52 -19.73 -0.66
C MET A 51 -8.45 -18.30 -1.20
N THR A 52 -9.20 -17.99 -2.27
CA THR A 52 -9.24 -16.65 -2.86
C THR A 52 -10.16 -15.71 -2.08
N ALA A 53 -11.20 -16.25 -1.44
CA ALA A 53 -12.04 -15.50 -0.53
C ALA A 53 -11.26 -14.98 0.68
N LEU A 54 -10.36 -15.79 1.25
CA LEU A 54 -9.55 -15.40 2.40
C LEU A 54 -8.76 -14.13 2.09
N THR A 55 -8.04 -14.09 0.95
CA THR A 55 -7.29 -12.91 0.53
C THR A 55 -8.18 -11.68 0.33
N GLY A 56 -9.38 -11.86 -0.24
CA GLY A 56 -10.34 -10.77 -0.42
C GLY A 56 -10.86 -10.24 0.92
N VAL A 57 -11.23 -11.12 1.84
CA VAL A 57 -11.69 -10.75 3.19
C VAL A 57 -10.59 -10.03 3.97
N THR A 58 -9.35 -10.52 3.92
CA THR A 58 -8.22 -9.88 4.61
C THR A 58 -7.92 -8.50 4.02
N LEU A 59 -7.85 -8.37 2.69
CA LEU A 59 -7.60 -7.10 2.02
C LEU A 59 -8.73 -6.09 2.23
N GLY A 60 -9.99 -6.53 2.05
CA GLY A 60 -11.16 -5.70 2.27
C GLY A 60 -11.27 -5.24 3.72
N GLY A 61 -11.03 -6.14 4.68
CA GLY A 61 -11.03 -5.83 6.11
C GLY A 61 -9.95 -4.83 6.50
N ALA A 62 -8.74 -4.97 5.95
CA ALA A 62 -7.66 -4.01 6.17
C ALA A 62 -8.00 -2.62 5.61
N LEU A 63 -8.63 -2.54 4.44
CA LEU A 63 -9.06 -1.27 3.82
C LEU A 63 -10.17 -0.57 4.62
N VAL A 64 -11.16 -1.32 5.10
CA VAL A 64 -12.22 -0.78 5.96
C VAL A 64 -11.64 -0.31 7.30
N TYR A 65 -10.80 -1.12 7.92
CA TYR A 65 -10.16 -0.77 9.19
C TYR A 65 -9.30 0.49 9.07
N ARG A 66 -8.51 0.62 7.99
CA ARG A 66 -7.75 1.84 7.70
C ARG A 66 -8.64 3.05 7.49
N GLY A 67 -9.75 2.90 6.77
CA GLY A 67 -10.69 3.99 6.51
C GLY A 67 -11.40 4.49 7.77
N ILE A 68 -11.79 3.58 8.68
CA ILE A 68 -12.45 3.91 9.95
C ILE A 68 -11.46 4.52 10.95
N THR A 69 -10.27 3.92 11.10
CA THR A 69 -9.27 4.38 12.08
C THR A 69 -8.48 5.60 11.59
N GLY A 70 -8.42 5.82 10.27
CA GLY A 70 -7.56 6.84 9.69
C GLY A 70 -6.06 6.55 9.83
N HIS A 71 -5.67 5.34 10.23
CA HIS A 71 -4.27 5.01 10.48
C HIS A 71 -3.56 4.63 9.17
N CYS A 72 -2.50 5.37 8.80
CA CYS A 72 -1.75 5.14 7.57
C CYS A 72 -0.73 3.99 7.69
N SER A 73 -1.21 2.75 7.83
CA SER A 73 -0.35 1.55 7.90
C SER A 73 0.16 1.06 6.54
N ILE A 74 -0.36 1.60 5.43
CA ILE A 74 0.00 1.12 4.09
C ILE A 74 1.45 1.45 3.71
N LYS A 75 2.04 2.50 4.31
CA LYS A 75 3.43 2.92 4.08
C LYS A 75 4.41 1.80 4.44
N ALA A 76 4.18 1.10 5.56
CA ALA A 76 5.02 -0.02 6.00
C ALA A 76 4.86 -1.27 5.11
N GLY A 77 3.68 -1.47 4.51
CA GLY A 77 3.45 -2.56 3.56
C GLY A 77 4.06 -2.28 2.20
N LEU A 78 3.95 -1.04 1.72
CA LEU A 78 4.51 -0.61 0.44
C LEU A 78 6.03 -0.58 0.48
N ASP A 79 6.64 -0.14 1.58
CA ASP A 79 8.08 -0.22 1.81
C ASP A 79 8.58 -1.67 1.68
N LYS A 80 7.87 -2.65 2.26
CA LYS A 80 8.22 -4.08 2.14
C LYS A 80 8.05 -4.64 0.72
N MET A 81 7.15 -4.08 -0.10
CA MET A 81 7.00 -4.48 -1.50
C MET A 81 8.13 -3.92 -2.36
N THR A 82 8.55 -2.67 -2.14
CA THR A 82 9.67 -2.05 -2.86
C THR A 82 11.02 -2.66 -2.45
N LYS A 83 11.21 -2.96 -1.16
CA LYS A 83 12.46 -3.52 -0.62
C LYS A 83 12.85 -4.90 -1.15
N LYS A 84 11.95 -5.57 -1.89
CA LYS A 84 12.26 -6.85 -2.56
C LYS A 84 12.99 -6.68 -3.90
N GLU A 85 13.15 -5.46 -4.41
CA GLU A 85 13.84 -5.18 -5.67
C GLU A 85 15.11 -4.31 -5.53
N ASP A 86 15.37 -3.73 -4.35
CA ASP A 86 16.57 -2.93 -4.07
C ASP A 86 17.66 -3.73 -3.34
N GLU A 87 18.18 -4.80 -3.94
CA GLU A 87 19.58 -5.20 -3.68
C GLU A 87 20.49 -4.39 -4.62
N VAL A 88 20.47 -3.07 -4.48
CA VAL A 88 21.49 -2.23 -5.11
C VAL A 88 22.67 -2.18 -4.16
N THR A 89 23.67 -3.02 -4.42
CA THR A 89 24.96 -2.96 -3.75
C THR A 89 25.54 -1.55 -3.94
N VAL A 90 25.55 -0.75 -2.88
CA VAL A 90 26.17 0.57 -2.89
C VAL A 90 27.68 0.37 -3.03
N ILE A 91 28.21 0.53 -4.23
CA ILE A 91 29.65 0.60 -4.47
C ILE A 91 30.07 2.04 -4.17
N GLU A 92 30.64 2.27 -2.99
CA GLU A 92 31.15 3.59 -2.59
C GLU A 92 32.36 3.97 -3.46
N HIS A 93 32.15 4.79 -4.49
CA HIS A 93 33.25 5.43 -5.20
C HIS A 93 33.75 6.64 -4.38
N ARG A 94 34.82 6.42 -3.60
CA ARG A 94 35.56 7.52 -2.95
C ARG A 94 36.20 8.42 -4.01
N TYR A 95 35.61 9.61 -4.21
CA TYR A 95 36.27 10.70 -4.92
C TYR A 95 37.30 11.35 -3.99
N PHE A 96 38.58 11.07 -4.21
CA PHE A 96 39.67 11.86 -3.66
C PHE A 96 39.77 13.18 -4.42
N VAL A 97 39.30 14.27 -3.82
CA VAL A 97 39.60 15.63 -4.29
C VAL A 97 41.02 15.97 -3.81
N LYS A 98 41.95 16.13 -4.75
CA LYS A 98 43.32 16.58 -4.48
C LYS A 98 43.29 18.11 -4.34
N GLN A 99 43.79 18.62 -3.21
CA GLN A 99 44.00 20.06 -2.97
C GLN A 99 45.01 20.66 -3.94
#